data_AF-A0AB37ULT5-F1
#
_entry.id   AF-A0AB37ULT5-F1
#
_cell.length_a   1.000
_cell.length_b   1.000
_cell.length_c   1.000
_cell.angle_alpha   90.00
_cell.angle_beta   90.00
_cell.angle_gamma   90.00
#
_symmetry.space_group_name_H-M   'P 1'
#
loop_
_entity.id
_entity.type
_entity.pdbx_description
1 polymer ?
#
loop_
_entity_poly.entity_id
_entity_poly.type
_entity_poly.pdbx_seq_one_letter_code
_entity_poly.pdbx_strand_id
1 'polypeptide(L)'
;MSNQLRNLLIGAGVAAVGAIGTKVAVDYFKNRGQKEVVDANQGDAEATSAEEVAYATVEPSSVQAFLDKSFGTPGRYTPNRPPKVFDYQGKQYMVIWAYDNKQQKNQMLAFIYTGQGRDMIASVGYTAQKTDYNLELANTPFVIEVNGKQIKSGQSETSGTNDVDFVLAA
;
A
#
# COMPACT_ATOMS: atom_id res chain seq x y z
N MET A 1 21.68 6.46 -9.56
CA MET A 1 20.42 5.96 -10.14
C MET A 1 19.80 5.01 -9.14
N SER A 2 18.91 5.54 -8.32
CA SER A 2 18.11 4.79 -7.37
C SER A 2 16.99 4.05 -8.12
N ASN A 3 17.36 3.01 -8.87
CA ASN A 3 16.44 2.00 -9.45
C ASN A 3 15.85 1.08 -8.37
N GLN A 4 15.85 1.52 -7.10
CA GLN A 4 15.55 0.66 -5.98
C GLN A 4 14.09 0.18 -6.04
N LEU A 5 13.15 1.07 -6.39
CA LEU A 5 11.73 0.70 -6.56
C LEU A 5 11.49 -0.25 -7.73
N ARG A 6 12.21 -0.09 -8.85
CA ARG A 6 12.06 -1.01 -10.00
C ARG A 6 12.67 -2.39 -9.72
N ASN A 7 13.86 -2.42 -9.12
CA ASN A 7 14.50 -3.67 -8.69
C ASN A 7 13.63 -4.43 -7.69
N LEU A 8 12.96 -3.69 -6.79
CA LEU A 8 12.00 -4.23 -5.86
C LEU A 8 10.82 -4.91 -6.56
N LEU A 9 10.18 -4.21 -7.50
CA LEU A 9 9.01 -4.73 -8.23
C LEU A 9 9.35 -6.04 -8.97
N ILE A 10 10.53 -6.09 -9.60
CA ILE A 10 11.06 -7.29 -10.25
C ILE A 10 11.25 -8.43 -9.22
N GLY A 11 11.96 -8.17 -8.12
CA GLY A 11 12.17 -9.17 -7.06
C GLY A 11 10.88 -9.60 -6.37
N ALA A 12 9.88 -8.73 -6.36
CA ALA A 12 8.57 -8.95 -5.76
C ALA A 12 7.60 -9.72 -6.67
N GLY A 13 7.92 -9.89 -7.96
CA GLY A 13 6.99 -10.41 -8.96
C GLY A 13 5.77 -9.51 -9.18
N VAL A 14 5.89 -8.22 -8.88
CA VAL A 14 4.82 -7.22 -9.08
C VAL A 14 5.11 -6.48 -10.38
N ALA A 15 4.16 -6.49 -11.32
CA ALA A 15 4.36 -5.92 -12.64
C ALA A 15 4.08 -4.42 -12.63
N ALA A 16 5.11 -3.60 -12.87
CA ALA A 16 4.96 -2.18 -13.12
C ALA A 16 4.31 -1.94 -14.50
N VAL A 17 3.42 -0.97 -14.58
CA VAL A 17 2.85 -0.45 -15.83
C VAL A 17 3.45 0.95 -16.04
N GLY A 18 4.34 1.06 -17.02
CA GLY A 18 5.02 2.31 -17.36
C GLY A 18 6.32 2.60 -16.59
N ALA A 19 6.70 3.88 -16.57
CA ALA A 19 7.83 4.39 -15.81
C ALA A 19 7.46 4.67 -14.33
N ILE A 20 8.48 4.82 -13.47
CA ILE A 20 8.30 5.37 -12.12
C ILE A 20 8.02 6.87 -12.22
N GLY A 21 6.97 7.33 -11.54
CA GLY A 21 6.62 8.75 -11.44
C GLY A 21 6.94 9.34 -10.07
N THR A 22 6.89 10.67 -9.96
CA THR A 22 6.96 11.38 -8.67
C THR A 22 5.70 12.19 -8.40
N LYS A 23 5.37 12.37 -7.11
CA LYS A 23 4.25 13.23 -6.69
C LYS A 23 4.53 13.79 -5.29
N VAL A 24 3.89 14.90 -4.95
CA VAL A 24 3.82 15.35 -3.56
C VAL A 24 3.13 14.28 -2.71
N ALA A 25 3.76 13.88 -1.61
CA ALA A 25 3.33 12.76 -0.78
C ALA A 25 1.91 12.94 -0.24
N VAL A 26 1.56 14.14 0.25
CA VAL A 26 0.20 14.41 0.77
C VAL A 26 -0.89 14.17 -0.28
N ASP A 27 -0.65 14.54 -1.54
CA ASP A 27 -1.60 14.34 -2.64
C ASP A 27 -1.62 12.88 -3.11
N TYR A 28 -0.48 12.21 -3.03
CA TYR A 28 -0.38 10.80 -3.36
C TYR A 28 -1.22 9.94 -2.41
N PHE A 29 -1.09 10.16 -1.10
CA PHE A 29 -1.76 9.34 -0.08
C PHE A 29 -3.26 9.65 0.05
N LYS A 30 -3.69 10.90 -0.14
CA LYS A 30 -5.13 11.25 -0.15
C LYS A 30 -5.89 10.71 -1.35
N ASN A 31 -5.21 10.43 -2.46
CA ASN A 31 -5.85 9.94 -3.67
C ASN A 31 -6.18 8.44 -3.54
N ARG A 32 -7.47 8.09 -3.62
CA ARG A 32 -7.96 6.70 -3.57
C ARG A 32 -8.05 6.00 -4.94
N GLY A 33 -7.87 6.75 -6.03
CA GLY A 33 -7.94 6.25 -7.41
C GLY A 33 -6.61 5.72 -7.93
N GLN A 34 -6.66 5.18 -9.14
CA GLN A 34 -5.45 4.78 -9.85
C GLN A 34 -4.69 6.03 -10.28
N LYS A 35 -3.37 6.00 -10.17
CA LYS A 35 -2.51 7.05 -10.72
C LYS A 35 -2.36 6.89 -12.22
N GLU A 36 -2.15 8.01 -12.89
CA GLU A 36 -1.83 8.00 -14.32
C GLU A 36 -0.58 7.15 -14.56
N VAL A 37 -0.61 6.40 -15.65
CA VAL A 37 0.55 5.62 -16.10
C VAL A 37 1.55 6.61 -16.68
N VAL A 38 2.76 6.65 -16.13
CA VAL A 38 3.86 7.44 -16.71
C VAL A 38 4.38 6.70 -17.94
N ASP A 39 4.52 7.41 -19.05
CA ASP A 39 5.04 6.84 -20.29
C ASP A 39 6.43 6.25 -20.06
N ALA A 40 6.61 4.98 -20.44
CA ALA A 40 7.87 4.26 -20.30
C ALA A 40 9.05 4.97 -21.00
N ASN A 41 8.79 5.74 -22.05
CA ASN A 41 9.81 6.50 -22.78
C ASN A 41 10.37 7.70 -22.00
N GLN A 42 9.68 8.14 -20.94
CA GLN A 42 10.15 9.24 -20.09
C GLN A 42 11.28 8.81 -19.14
N GLY A 43 11.48 7.49 -18.96
CA GLY A 43 12.40 6.96 -17.98
C GLY A 43 11.89 7.08 -16.55
N ASP A 44 12.56 6.41 -15.61
CA ASP A 44 12.17 6.42 -14.21
C ASP A 44 12.54 7.76 -13.55
N ALA A 45 11.56 8.41 -12.94
CA ALA A 45 11.77 9.59 -12.12
C ALA A 45 12.26 9.22 -10.71
N GLU A 46 13.11 10.06 -10.13
CA GLU A 46 13.56 9.96 -8.74
C GLU A 46 12.95 11.11 -7.93
N ALA A 47 12.56 10.85 -6.68
CA ALA A 47 12.09 11.89 -5.78
C ALA A 47 13.20 12.93 -5.54
N THR A 48 12.88 14.20 -5.73
CA THR A 48 13.84 15.31 -5.65
C THR A 48 13.86 15.98 -4.28
N SER A 49 12.87 15.67 -3.43
CA SER A 49 12.77 16.16 -2.05
C SER A 49 12.17 15.11 -1.10
N ALA A 50 12.23 15.36 0.21
CA ALA A 50 11.68 14.47 1.23
C ALA A 50 10.14 14.50 1.31
N GLU A 51 9.52 15.50 0.69
CA GLU A 51 8.07 15.68 0.56
C GLU A 51 7.51 14.98 -0.68
N GLU A 52 8.38 14.49 -1.56
CA GLU A 52 8.00 13.73 -2.74
C GLU A 52 8.01 12.22 -2.48
N VAL A 53 7.12 11.53 -3.19
CA VAL A 53 7.07 10.08 -3.25
C VAL A 53 7.38 9.65 -4.68
N ALA A 54 8.27 8.69 -4.84
CA ALA A 54 8.44 7.98 -6.10
C ALA A 54 7.47 6.80 -6.11
N TYR A 55 6.62 6.68 -7.13
CA TYR A 55 5.57 5.67 -7.18
C TYR A 55 5.61 4.86 -8.47
N ALA A 56 5.16 3.61 -8.35
CA ALA A 56 4.90 2.74 -9.48
C ALA A 56 3.40 2.52 -9.61
N THR A 57 2.89 2.69 -10.83
CA THR A 57 1.60 2.11 -11.18
C THR A 57 1.83 0.63 -11.47
N VAL A 58 1.05 -0.26 -10.87
CA VAL A 58 1.22 -1.70 -11.02
C VAL A 58 -0.05 -2.36 -11.53
N GLU A 59 0.11 -3.49 -12.21
CA GLU A 59 -1.01 -4.28 -12.70
C GLU A 59 -1.70 -4.98 -11.51
N PRO A 60 -3.01 -4.77 -11.27
CA PRO A 60 -3.70 -5.37 -10.13
C PRO A 60 -3.65 -6.91 -10.11
N SER A 61 -3.61 -7.55 -11.28
CA SER A 61 -3.46 -9.01 -11.40
C SER A 61 -2.14 -9.51 -10.79
N SER A 62 -1.08 -8.70 -10.86
CA SER A 62 0.25 -9.06 -10.35
C SER A 62 0.31 -9.17 -8.83
N VAL A 63 -0.54 -8.44 -8.10
CA VAL A 63 -0.60 -8.54 -6.64
C VAL A 63 -1.42 -9.75 -6.16
N GLN A 64 -2.31 -10.31 -6.99
CA GLN A 64 -3.12 -11.48 -6.62
C GLN A 64 -2.24 -12.69 -6.31
N ALA A 65 -1.26 -12.99 -7.17
CA ALA A 65 -0.34 -14.12 -6.97
C ALA A 65 0.46 -13.98 -5.67
N PHE A 66 0.80 -12.75 -5.27
CA PHE A 66 1.44 -12.46 -3.99
C PHE A 66 0.49 -12.73 -2.82
N LEU A 67 -0.75 -12.25 -2.88
CA LEU A 67 -1.75 -12.46 -1.83
C LEU A 67 -2.04 -13.95 -1.61
N ASP A 68 -2.22 -14.70 -2.69
CA ASP A 68 -2.51 -16.14 -2.64
C ASP A 68 -1.38 -16.93 -1.97
N LYS A 69 -0.12 -16.61 -2.31
CA LYS A 69 1.08 -17.23 -1.72
C LYS A 69 1.26 -16.85 -0.25
N SER A 70 1.02 -15.59 0.10
CA SER A 70 1.32 -15.08 1.44
C SER A 70 0.31 -15.55 2.50
N PHE A 71 -0.94 -15.76 2.09
CA PHE A 71 -2.03 -16.08 3.02
C PHE A 71 -2.55 -17.52 2.89
N GLY A 72 -1.93 -18.35 2.05
CA GLY A 72 -2.11 -19.81 1.99
C GLY A 72 -3.48 -20.29 1.52
N THR A 73 -4.35 -19.38 1.06
CA THR A 73 -5.67 -19.71 0.53
C THR A 73 -5.89 -18.87 -0.72
N PRO A 74 -5.69 -19.46 -1.92
CA PRO A 74 -5.91 -18.75 -3.17
C PRO A 74 -7.30 -18.13 -3.24
N GLY A 75 -7.38 -16.88 -3.68
CA GLY A 75 -8.62 -16.13 -3.77
C GLY A 75 -9.17 -15.65 -2.42
N ARG A 76 -8.46 -15.82 -1.30
CA ARG A 76 -8.92 -15.25 -0.02
C ARG A 76 -9.00 -13.73 -0.09
N TYR A 77 -7.93 -13.08 -0.52
CA TYR A 77 -7.89 -11.63 -0.67
C TYR A 77 -7.98 -11.28 -2.16
N THR A 78 -9.05 -10.61 -2.55
CA THR A 78 -9.23 -10.13 -3.93
C THR A 78 -9.09 -8.60 -3.97
N PRO A 79 -8.09 -8.03 -4.67
CA PRO A 79 -7.91 -6.59 -4.76
C PRO A 79 -9.20 -5.88 -5.20
N ASN A 80 -9.59 -4.84 -4.47
CA ASN A 80 -10.81 -4.06 -4.73
C ASN A 80 -10.52 -2.57 -4.95
N ARG A 81 -9.25 -2.15 -4.82
CA ARG A 81 -8.75 -0.83 -5.23
C ARG A 81 -7.37 -0.97 -5.87
N PRO A 82 -6.94 0.02 -6.66
CA PRO A 82 -5.58 0.09 -7.14
C PRO A 82 -4.58 0.03 -5.98
N PRO A 83 -3.64 -0.91 -5.97
CA PRO A 83 -2.58 -0.94 -4.96
C PRO A 83 -1.66 0.27 -5.12
N LYS A 84 -1.07 0.69 -4.01
CA LYS A 84 -0.03 1.73 -3.98
C LYS A 84 1.31 1.05 -3.76
N VAL A 85 2.27 1.27 -4.66
CA VAL A 85 3.66 0.83 -4.49
C VAL A 85 4.55 2.04 -4.66
N PHE A 86 5.39 2.31 -3.67
CA PHE A 86 6.11 3.57 -3.60
C PHE A 86 7.38 3.51 -2.75
N ASP A 87 8.29 4.42 -3.03
CA ASP A 87 9.43 4.79 -2.19
C ASP A 87 9.16 6.15 -1.54
N TYR A 88 9.30 6.19 -0.22
CA TYR A 88 9.19 7.42 0.56
C TYR A 88 10.24 7.44 1.66
N GLN A 89 11.05 8.51 1.68
CA GLN A 89 12.14 8.71 2.65
C GLN A 89 13.13 7.52 2.69
N GLY A 90 13.44 6.94 1.53
CA GLY A 90 14.41 5.85 1.38
C GLY A 90 13.91 4.49 1.88
N LYS A 91 12.60 4.37 2.10
CA LYS A 91 11.93 3.12 2.45
C LYS A 91 10.85 2.83 1.43
N GLN A 92 10.69 1.56 1.11
CA GLN A 92 9.75 1.10 0.10
C GLN A 92 8.56 0.42 0.74
N TYR A 93 7.39 0.70 0.20
CA TYR A 93 6.13 0.27 0.77
C TYR A 93 5.18 -0.23 -0.31
N MET A 94 4.25 -1.09 0.12
CA MET A 94 3.13 -1.53 -0.68
C MET A 94 1.87 -1.51 0.18
N VAL A 95 0.80 -0.89 -0.33
CA VAL A 95 -0.51 -0.90 0.30
C VAL A 95 -1.52 -1.49 -0.67
N ILE A 96 -2.25 -2.50 -0.20
CA ILE A 96 -3.25 -3.23 -0.97
C ILE A 96 -4.58 -3.11 -0.23
N TRP A 97 -5.62 -2.75 -0.96
CA TRP A 97 -7.00 -2.92 -0.51
C TRP A 97 -7.59 -4.10 -1.24
N ALA A 98 -8.18 -5.02 -0.48
CA ALA A 98 -8.76 -6.25 -0.97
C ALA A 98 -10.05 -6.55 -0.21
N TYR A 99 -10.88 -7.42 -0.79
CA TYR A 99 -11.97 -8.07 -0.07
C TYR A 99 -11.46 -9.41 0.48
N ASP A 100 -11.61 -9.65 1.79
CA ASP A 100 -11.36 -10.94 2.41
C ASP A 100 -12.59 -11.84 2.21
N ASN A 101 -12.56 -12.70 1.20
CA ASN A 101 -13.64 -13.64 0.88
C ASN A 101 -13.90 -14.65 2.02
N LYS A 102 -12.91 -14.90 2.89
CA LYS A 102 -13.08 -15.81 4.03
C LYS A 102 -13.82 -15.14 5.19
N GLN A 103 -13.51 -13.88 5.46
CA GLN A 103 -14.10 -13.10 6.57
C GLN A 103 -15.27 -12.21 6.11
N GLN A 104 -15.53 -12.18 4.80
CA GLN A 104 -16.58 -11.39 4.15
C GLN A 104 -16.53 -9.89 4.50
N LYS A 105 -15.33 -9.32 4.52
CA LYS A 105 -15.09 -7.91 4.87
C LYS A 105 -14.03 -7.28 3.97
N ASN A 106 -13.98 -5.96 3.92
CA ASN A 106 -12.86 -5.28 3.27
C ASN A 106 -11.62 -5.37 4.16
N GLN A 107 -10.46 -5.36 3.53
CA GLN A 107 -9.16 -5.46 4.16
C GLN A 107 -8.21 -4.45 3.50
N MET A 108 -7.51 -3.67 4.33
CA MET A 108 -6.32 -2.93 3.91
C MET A 108 -5.09 -3.59 4.53
N LEU A 109 -4.10 -3.86 3.70
CA LEU A 109 -2.85 -4.51 4.05
C LEU A 109 -1.70 -3.59 3.64
N ALA A 110 -0.84 -3.22 4.57
CA ALA A 110 0.37 -2.44 4.28
C ALA A 110 1.61 -3.25 4.61
N PHE A 111 2.60 -3.15 3.73
CA PHE A 111 3.87 -3.83 3.81
C PHE A 111 5.01 -2.84 3.67
N ILE A 112 6.08 -3.04 4.42
CA ILE A 112 7.39 -2.43 4.19
C ILE A 112 8.29 -3.48 3.56
N TYR A 113 9.09 -3.08 2.58
CA TYR A 113 10.11 -3.96 2.03
C TYR A 113 11.40 -3.85 2.82
N THR A 114 11.99 -5.00 3.11
CA THR A 114 13.25 -5.14 3.82
C THR A 114 14.20 -5.98 2.98
N GLY A 115 15.49 -6.02 3.34
CA GLY A 115 16.46 -6.88 2.66
C GLY A 115 16.12 -8.38 2.71
N GLN A 116 15.19 -8.79 3.58
CA GLN A 116 14.74 -10.18 3.75
C GLN A 116 13.39 -10.47 3.08
N GLY A 117 12.73 -9.45 2.50
CA GLY A 117 11.44 -9.62 1.84
C GLY A 117 10.47 -8.48 2.13
N ARG A 118 9.26 -8.83 2.57
CA ARG A 118 8.17 -7.90 2.87
C ARG A 118 7.63 -8.20 4.26
N ASP A 119 7.67 -7.20 5.13
CA ASP A 119 7.08 -7.28 6.46
C ASP A 119 5.75 -6.55 6.45
N MET A 120 4.70 -7.21 6.96
CA MET A 120 3.38 -6.59 7.08
C MET A 120 3.37 -5.65 8.28
N ILE A 121 3.12 -4.37 8.04
CA ILE A 121 3.14 -3.30 9.05
C ILE A 121 1.75 -2.76 9.39
N ALA A 122 0.74 -3.09 8.60
CA ALA A 122 -0.65 -2.84 8.95
C ALA A 122 -1.57 -3.89 8.33
N SER A 123 -2.56 -4.29 9.10
CA SER A 123 -3.68 -5.11 8.65
C SER A 123 -4.95 -4.53 9.27
N VAL A 124 -5.88 -4.05 8.44
CA VAL A 124 -7.12 -3.41 8.88
C VAL A 124 -8.31 -4.03 8.17
N GLY A 125 -9.13 -4.78 8.91
CA GLY A 125 -10.39 -5.32 8.43
C GLY A 125 -11.53 -4.36 8.74
N TYR A 126 -12.43 -4.11 7.80
CA TYR A 126 -13.51 -3.15 8.00
C TYR A 126 -14.82 -3.53 7.30
N THR A 127 -15.91 -3.29 8.01
CA THR A 127 -17.30 -3.29 7.55
C THR A 127 -18.00 -2.05 8.07
N ALA A 128 -19.22 -1.78 7.59
CA ALA A 128 -20.05 -0.69 8.10
C ALA A 128 -20.33 -0.79 9.62
N GLN A 129 -20.20 -1.98 10.22
CA GLN A 129 -20.47 -2.21 11.64
C GLN A 129 -19.21 -2.16 12.51
N LYS A 130 -18.08 -2.66 12.00
CA LYS A 130 -16.87 -2.84 12.81
C LYS A 130 -15.59 -2.71 12.00
N THR A 131 -14.58 -2.14 12.65
CA THR A 131 -13.21 -2.10 12.13
C THR A 131 -12.27 -2.76 13.12
N ASP A 132 -11.52 -3.76 12.70
CA ASP A 132 -10.46 -4.41 13.48
C ASP A 132 -9.10 -4.12 12.84
N TYR A 133 -8.07 -3.94 13.67
CA TYR A 133 -6.75 -3.60 13.18
C TYR A 133 -5.63 -4.27 13.97
N ASN A 134 -4.53 -4.52 13.28
CA ASN A 134 -3.23 -4.86 13.84
C ASN A 134 -2.17 -3.98 13.15
N LEU A 135 -1.55 -3.07 13.91
CA LEU A 135 -0.73 -1.98 13.37
C LEU A 135 0.64 -1.91 14.04
N GLU A 136 1.67 -1.80 13.20
CA GLU A 136 3.08 -1.68 13.58
C GLU A 136 3.74 -0.49 12.85
N LEU A 137 3.07 0.67 12.83
CA LEU A 137 3.51 1.86 12.07
C LEU A 137 4.36 2.85 12.89
N ALA A 138 4.68 2.53 14.15
CA ALA A 138 5.36 3.44 15.09
C ALA A 138 6.65 4.05 14.52
N ASN A 139 7.42 3.25 13.78
CA ASN A 139 8.71 3.63 13.17
C ASN A 139 8.59 4.10 11.70
N THR A 140 7.37 4.47 11.30
CA THR A 140 7.06 4.97 9.95
C THR A 140 6.43 6.37 10.06
N PRO A 141 6.46 7.17 8.97
CA PRO A 141 5.76 8.45 8.92
C PRO A 141 4.24 8.28 8.70
N PHE A 142 3.72 7.06 8.72
CA PHE A 142 2.35 6.75 8.35
C PHE A 142 1.44 6.46 9.55
N VAL A 143 0.15 6.64 9.32
CA VAL A 143 -0.95 6.26 10.20
C VAL A 143 -2.09 5.69 9.36
N ILE A 144 -2.96 4.96 10.05
CA ILE A 144 -4.25 4.55 9.48
C ILE A 144 -5.30 5.55 9.93
N GLU A 145 -6.03 6.13 8.99
CA GLU A 145 -7.17 6.98 9.28
C GLU A 145 -8.47 6.17 9.18
N VAL A 146 -9.20 6.11 10.30
CA VAL A 146 -10.53 5.48 10.39
C VAL A 146 -11.49 6.49 10.99
N ASN A 147 -12.53 6.87 10.24
CA ASN A 147 -13.53 7.86 10.68
C ASN A 147 -12.90 9.17 11.18
N GLY A 148 -11.86 9.66 10.50
CA GLY A 148 -11.13 10.88 10.86
C GLY A 148 -10.21 10.76 12.09
N LYS A 149 -10.04 9.55 12.65
CA LYS A 149 -9.09 9.29 13.74
C LYS A 149 -7.85 8.60 13.21
N GLN A 150 -6.68 9.12 13.56
CA GLN A 150 -5.39 8.53 13.21
C GLN A 150 -4.96 7.48 14.23
N ILE A 151 -4.59 6.30 13.75
CA ILE A 151 -4.15 5.16 14.56
C ILE A 151 -2.79 4.72 14.05
N LYS A 152 -1.79 4.72 14.94
CA LYS A 152 -0.39 4.44 14.56
C LYS A 152 0.08 3.04 14.97
N SER A 153 -0.49 2.46 16.01
CA SER A 153 -0.01 1.18 16.54
C SER A 153 -1.06 0.46 17.36
N GLY A 154 -0.84 -0.84 17.55
CA GLY A 154 -1.61 -1.68 18.45
C GLY A 154 -2.53 -2.63 17.71
N GLN A 155 -3.15 -3.52 18.49
CA GLN A 155 -4.11 -4.50 18.02
C GLN A 155 -5.42 -4.32 18.79
N SER A 156 -6.46 -3.85 18.11
CA SER A 156 -7.75 -3.58 18.74
C SER A 156 -8.84 -3.39 17.68
N GLU A 157 -9.97 -2.86 18.11
CA GLU A 157 -11.17 -2.66 17.31
C GLU A 157 -11.74 -1.26 17.55
N THR A 158 -12.45 -0.74 16.57
CA THR A 158 -13.16 0.55 16.62
C THR A 158 -14.46 0.45 15.84
N SER A 159 -15.24 1.53 15.83
CA SER A 159 -16.48 1.63 15.07
C SER A 159 -16.28 1.28 13.60
N GLY A 160 -17.33 0.73 12.98
CA GLY A 160 -17.35 0.43 11.57
C GLY A 160 -17.10 1.63 10.67
N THR A 161 -16.68 1.33 9.45
CA THR A 161 -16.47 2.29 8.38
C THR A 161 -16.60 1.62 7.01
N ASN A 162 -16.88 2.41 5.99
CA ASN A 162 -16.84 1.95 4.60
C ASN A 162 -15.46 2.17 3.95
N ASP A 163 -14.58 2.93 4.61
CA ASP A 163 -13.32 3.36 4.08
C ASP A 163 -12.23 3.43 5.15
N VAL A 164 -11.04 2.98 4.77
CA VAL A 164 -9.83 3.12 5.58
C VAL A 164 -8.73 3.66 4.68
N ASP A 165 -8.05 4.71 5.14
CA ASP A 165 -6.97 5.35 4.39
C ASP A 165 -5.62 5.13 5.08
N PHE A 166 -4.59 4.98 4.25
CA PHE A 166 -3.19 4.95 4.65
C PHE A 166 -2.59 6.31 4.29
N VAL A 167 -2.28 7.13 5.30
CA VAL A 167 -1.90 8.54 5.14
C VAL A 167 -0.66 8.87 5.96
N LEU A 168 -0.05 10.03 5.66
CA LEU A 168 0.98 10.60 6.52
C LEU A 168 0.36 11.00 7.86
N ALA A 169 1.11 10.80 8.94
CA ALA A 169 0.77 11.36 10.25
C ALA A 169 0.60 12.89 10.12
N ALA A 170 -0.47 13.42 10.71
CA ALA A 170 -0.67 14.87 10.80
C ALA A 170 0.10 15.47 11.98
#